data_AF-A0A968RSW6-F1
#
_entry.id   AF-A0A968RSW6-F1
#
_cell.length_a   1.000
_cell.length_b   1.000
_cell.length_c   1.000
_cell.angle_alpha   90.00
_cell.angle_beta   90.00
_cell.angle_gamma   90.00
#
_symmetry.space_group_name_H-M   'P 1'
#
loop_
_entity.id
_entity.type
_entity.pdbx_description
1 polymer ?
#
loop_
_entity_poly.entity_id
_entity_poly.type
_entity_poly.pdbx_seq_one_letter_code
_entity_poly.pdbx_strand_id
1 'polypeptide(L)'
;MKGYGSTNIVISIIDNGFDLTHPDLKDKVFRPFDSWSNSANIPGKESGHNHGTPCASVALATQNAKGIIGVAPNAKFMPVHGTSFSTRVTEQMFDYCAKNGADIISCSWGTTDGNFSLNAMKEAAITRAAREGRNGKGCIVLFAVGNDDIDFVNFYAAHPDVIAVAASTSQDLHATYSNRGREVSICAPSNGDWPIIAARASWDEGIENEVGEFKYWRDGRGRGNQYKHFGGTSSACPLVAGICALMLSVNPDLTAKAVKSILEQTADKIGSPSEYVNGHSPKYGYGRVNADRAVAEAMRRRDANTALFDTGTSKGQGLFRFNVERQASQGWGIQIGAFADYANVLIQAERLQRQFNAPIIVNINEIEGKTVYKMVVGAFASVEDAKQLGQRMEAAGIKGFARNLADLK
;
A
#
# COMPACT_ATOMS: atom_id res chain seq x y z
N MET A 1 -14.10 -3.29 3.46
CA MET A 1 -13.16 -4.42 3.25
C MET A 1 -12.11 -4.34 4.36
N LYS A 2 -11.67 -5.45 4.98
CA LYS A 2 -10.81 -5.42 6.19
C LYS A 2 -9.33 -5.01 5.96
N GLY A 3 -8.97 -4.41 4.81
CA GLY A 3 -7.62 -3.85 4.58
C GLY A 3 -6.44 -4.85 4.55
N TYR A 4 -6.68 -6.16 4.66
CA TYR A 4 -5.64 -7.18 4.83
C TYR A 4 -5.17 -7.88 3.53
N GLY A 5 -5.64 -7.41 2.37
CA GLY A 5 -5.38 -8.04 1.07
C GLY A 5 -6.19 -9.33 0.84
N SER A 6 -5.80 -10.11 -0.17
CA SER A 6 -6.51 -11.29 -0.66
C SER A 6 -5.60 -12.49 -0.87
N THR A 7 -6.11 -13.68 -0.54
CA THR A 7 -5.44 -14.98 -0.77
C THR A 7 -5.35 -15.38 -2.24
N ASN A 8 -6.00 -14.62 -3.13
CA ASN A 8 -5.88 -14.76 -4.57
C ASN A 8 -4.68 -14.01 -5.16
N ILE A 9 -4.05 -13.12 -4.40
CA ILE A 9 -2.88 -12.35 -4.85
C ILE A 9 -1.60 -13.06 -4.40
N VAL A 10 -0.68 -13.26 -5.35
CA VAL A 10 0.62 -13.90 -5.12
C VAL A 10 1.73 -12.86 -5.22
N ILE A 11 2.48 -12.70 -4.15
CA ILE A 11 3.70 -11.89 -4.12
C ILE A 11 4.89 -12.84 -4.21
N SER A 12 5.67 -12.69 -5.28
CA SER A 12 6.98 -13.31 -5.43
C SER A 12 8.06 -12.43 -4.81
N ILE A 13 8.90 -13.03 -3.98
CA ILE A 13 10.12 -12.41 -3.47
C ILE A 13 11.28 -13.16 -4.12
N ILE A 14 12.03 -12.49 -5.01
CA ILE A 14 13.23 -13.05 -5.62
C ILE A 14 14.42 -12.59 -4.78
N ASP A 15 15.03 -13.49 -4.02
CA ASP A 15 16.07 -13.16 -3.04
C ASP A 15 16.84 -14.42 -2.56
N ASN A 16 17.70 -14.27 -1.55
CA ASN A 16 18.45 -15.35 -0.91
C ASN A 16 18.05 -15.57 0.54
N GLY A 17 17.91 -16.83 0.95
CA GLY A 17 17.73 -17.16 2.36
C GLY A 17 16.30 -17.00 2.86
N PHE A 18 15.47 -17.99 2.54
CA PHE A 18 14.07 -18.05 2.98
C PHE A 18 13.90 -19.10 4.08
N ASP A 19 13.65 -18.66 5.30
CA ASP A 19 13.18 -19.53 6.38
C ASP A 19 11.68 -19.80 6.19
N LEU A 20 11.39 -20.82 5.38
CA LEU A 20 10.02 -21.26 5.08
C LEU A 20 9.31 -21.88 6.30
N THR A 21 10.03 -22.08 7.41
CA THR A 21 9.45 -22.59 8.65
C THR A 21 9.07 -21.47 9.64
N HIS A 22 9.43 -20.22 9.32
CA HIS A 22 9.13 -19.07 10.17
C HIS A 22 7.62 -18.96 10.43
N PRO A 23 7.16 -18.80 11.69
CA PRO A 23 5.73 -18.76 12.04
C PRO A 23 4.90 -17.73 11.25
N ASP A 24 5.52 -16.63 10.84
CA ASP A 24 4.84 -15.56 10.11
C ASP A 24 4.72 -15.81 8.60
N LEU A 25 5.38 -16.85 8.06
CA LEU A 25 5.49 -17.10 6.62
C LEU A 25 5.05 -18.52 6.20
N LYS A 26 5.24 -19.52 7.07
CA LYS A 26 5.09 -20.96 6.73
C LYS A 26 3.74 -21.33 6.09
N ASP A 27 2.65 -20.71 6.53
CA ASP A 27 1.29 -21.05 6.05
C ASP A 27 0.92 -20.31 4.75
N LYS A 28 1.86 -19.56 4.17
CA LYS A 28 1.65 -18.71 2.99
C LYS A 28 2.41 -19.20 1.76
N VAL A 29 3.34 -20.13 1.94
CA VAL A 29 4.25 -20.61 0.90
C VAL A 29 3.45 -21.20 -0.26
N PHE A 30 3.73 -20.70 -1.46
CA PHE A 30 3.05 -21.05 -2.70
C PHE A 30 4.09 -21.17 -3.80
N ARG A 31 4.27 -22.40 -4.31
CA ARG A 31 5.19 -22.71 -5.42
C ARG A 31 6.61 -22.16 -5.19
N PRO A 32 7.31 -22.62 -4.15
CA PRO A 32 8.70 -22.26 -3.93
C PRO A 32 9.55 -22.69 -5.13
N PHE A 33 10.59 -21.93 -5.43
CA PHE A 33 11.48 -22.22 -6.53
C PHE A 33 12.92 -21.87 -6.20
N ASP A 34 13.83 -22.78 -6.51
CA ASP A 34 15.26 -22.60 -6.44
C ASP A 34 15.84 -22.51 -7.85
N SER A 35 16.41 -21.36 -8.18
CA SER A 35 16.90 -21.07 -9.54
C SER A 35 18.22 -21.77 -9.87
N TRP A 36 19.02 -22.16 -8.88
CA TRP A 36 20.28 -22.87 -9.08
C TRP A 36 20.08 -24.35 -9.39
N SER A 37 19.23 -25.04 -8.61
CA SER A 37 18.90 -26.45 -8.82
C SER A 37 17.73 -26.66 -9.79
N ASN A 38 17.04 -25.58 -10.19
CA ASN A 38 15.82 -25.63 -11.00
C ASN A 38 14.75 -26.56 -10.39
N SER A 39 14.49 -26.40 -9.09
CA SER A 39 13.60 -27.28 -8.33
C SER A 39 12.72 -26.49 -7.36
N ALA A 40 11.75 -27.16 -6.74
CA ALA A 40 10.95 -26.56 -5.67
C ALA A 40 11.66 -26.58 -4.29
N ASN A 41 12.83 -27.23 -4.21
CA ASN A 41 13.56 -27.40 -2.97
C ASN A 41 14.46 -26.19 -2.72
N ILE A 42 13.96 -25.23 -1.93
CA ILE A 42 14.77 -24.11 -1.47
C ILE A 42 15.63 -24.57 -0.29
N PRO A 43 16.97 -24.44 -0.38
CA PRO A 43 17.85 -24.79 0.71
C PRO A 43 17.57 -23.90 1.94
N GLY A 44 17.48 -24.54 3.10
CA GLY A 44 17.38 -23.85 4.39
C GLY A 44 18.76 -23.75 5.05
N LYS A 45 18.92 -22.77 5.96
CA LYS A 45 20.11 -22.63 6.80
C LYS A 45 21.42 -22.40 6.04
N GLU A 46 21.35 -21.61 4.97
CA GLU A 46 22.52 -21.21 4.22
C GLU A 46 23.21 -20.00 4.88
N SER A 47 24.45 -20.21 5.31
CA SER A 47 25.27 -19.15 5.92
C SER A 47 25.44 -17.98 4.96
N GLY A 48 25.24 -16.75 5.43
CA GLY A 48 25.30 -15.54 4.61
C GLY A 48 24.07 -15.28 3.74
N HIS A 49 23.14 -16.23 3.61
CA HIS A 49 21.88 -16.08 2.90
C HIS A 49 20.74 -15.92 3.91
N ASN A 50 20.45 -14.68 4.33
CA ASN A 50 19.46 -14.35 5.37
C ASN A 50 18.56 -13.15 5.01
N HIS A 51 18.54 -12.74 3.74
CA HIS A 51 17.94 -11.47 3.30
C HIS A 51 16.48 -11.62 2.81
N GLY A 52 16.14 -12.74 2.18
CA GLY A 52 14.81 -12.99 1.64
C GLY A 52 13.72 -13.12 2.71
N THR A 53 14.04 -13.70 3.87
CA THR A 53 13.10 -13.84 5.00
C THR A 53 12.56 -12.49 5.50
N PRO A 54 13.41 -11.52 5.87
CA PRO A 54 12.91 -10.20 6.28
C PRO A 54 12.18 -9.48 5.14
N CYS A 55 12.68 -9.55 3.89
CA CYS A 55 11.97 -9.01 2.72
C CYS A 55 10.53 -9.54 2.61
N ALA A 56 10.34 -10.86 2.66
CA ALA A 56 9.02 -11.47 2.59
C ALA A 56 8.13 -11.03 3.75
N SER A 57 8.66 -10.97 4.96
CA SER A 57 7.87 -10.62 6.13
C SER A 57 7.31 -9.19 6.09
N VAL A 58 8.09 -8.22 5.58
CA VAL A 58 7.60 -6.84 5.41
C VAL A 58 6.43 -6.79 4.44
N ALA A 59 6.48 -7.54 3.36
CA ALA A 59 5.40 -7.58 2.38
C ALA A 59 4.13 -8.29 2.90
N LEU A 60 4.28 -9.44 3.58
CA LEU A 60 3.18 -10.40 3.73
C LEU A 60 3.19 -11.25 5.00
N ALA A 61 3.95 -10.91 6.05
CA ALA A 61 3.88 -11.61 7.33
C ALA A 61 2.42 -11.75 7.82
N THR A 62 2.06 -12.94 8.27
CA THR A 62 0.68 -13.27 8.63
C THR A 62 0.19 -12.51 9.87
N GLN A 63 -1.11 -12.26 9.96
CA GLN A 63 -1.73 -11.73 11.17
C GLN A 63 -2.09 -12.89 12.10
N ASN A 64 -1.18 -13.23 13.02
CA ASN A 64 -1.36 -14.35 13.96
C ASN A 64 -1.36 -13.92 15.45
N ALA A 65 -1.49 -12.62 15.71
CA ALA A 65 -1.39 -11.99 17.03
C ALA A 65 -0.05 -12.21 17.76
N LYS A 66 1.00 -12.57 17.02
CA LYS A 66 2.39 -12.68 17.48
C LYS A 66 3.28 -11.89 16.53
N GLY A 67 4.43 -11.43 17.02
CA GLY A 67 5.44 -10.84 16.15
C GLY A 67 4.98 -9.59 15.41
N ILE A 68 5.11 -9.64 14.08
CA ILE A 68 4.81 -8.55 13.16
C ILE A 68 3.66 -8.91 12.22
N ILE A 69 3.18 -7.91 11.48
CA ILE A 69 2.24 -8.08 10.38
C ILE A 69 2.85 -7.45 9.13
N GLY A 70 2.76 -8.15 8.00
CA GLY A 70 3.15 -7.59 6.72
C GLY A 70 2.09 -6.65 6.19
N VAL A 71 2.41 -5.90 5.14
CA VAL A 71 1.45 -4.97 4.52
C VAL A 71 0.22 -5.70 3.95
N ALA A 72 0.42 -6.84 3.29
CA ALA A 72 -0.64 -7.66 2.70
C ALA A 72 -0.68 -9.07 3.35
N PRO A 73 -1.15 -9.18 4.60
CA PRO A 73 -1.06 -10.40 5.41
C PRO A 73 -1.95 -11.55 4.88
N ASN A 74 -2.83 -11.33 3.90
CA ASN A 74 -3.57 -12.42 3.24
C ASN A 74 -2.95 -12.89 1.93
N ALA A 75 -1.94 -12.20 1.39
CA ALA A 75 -1.30 -12.60 0.12
C ALA A 75 -0.57 -13.94 0.25
N LYS A 76 -0.48 -14.68 -0.86
CA LYS A 76 0.35 -15.89 -0.98
C LYS A 76 1.80 -15.49 -1.23
N PHE A 77 2.72 -16.29 -0.71
CA PHE A 77 4.15 -16.07 -0.77
C PHE A 77 4.79 -17.04 -1.76
N MET A 78 5.33 -16.52 -2.87
CA MET A 78 6.17 -17.30 -3.79
C MET A 78 7.65 -16.97 -3.54
N PRO A 79 8.37 -17.78 -2.72
CA PRO A 79 9.81 -17.60 -2.57
C PRO A 79 10.51 -18.08 -3.84
N VAL A 80 11.31 -17.22 -4.45
CA VAL A 80 12.20 -17.57 -5.56
C VAL A 80 13.62 -17.37 -5.08
N HIS A 81 14.26 -18.46 -4.72
CA HIS A 81 15.65 -18.47 -4.30
C HIS A 81 16.54 -18.24 -5.52
N GLY A 82 17.16 -17.06 -5.55
CA GLY A 82 17.90 -16.60 -6.71
C GLY A 82 18.30 -15.14 -6.59
N THR A 83 19.60 -14.86 -6.54
CA THR A 83 20.16 -13.56 -6.92
C THR A 83 21.29 -13.82 -7.91
N SER A 84 21.22 -13.22 -9.09
CA SER A 84 22.21 -13.51 -10.12
C SER A 84 22.45 -12.35 -11.07
N PHE A 85 23.68 -12.29 -11.57
CA PHE A 85 24.08 -11.45 -12.69
C PHE A 85 24.15 -12.25 -14.01
N SER A 86 23.87 -13.55 -13.96
CA SER A 86 23.81 -14.43 -15.12
C SER A 86 22.51 -14.24 -15.88
N THR A 87 22.60 -14.03 -17.20
CA THR A 87 21.43 -13.93 -18.09
C THR A 87 20.47 -15.12 -17.92
N ARG A 88 21.01 -16.34 -17.92
CA ARG A 88 20.21 -17.57 -17.84
C ARG A 88 19.37 -17.64 -16.56
N VAL A 89 20.00 -17.34 -15.42
CA VAL A 89 19.33 -17.41 -14.12
C VAL A 89 18.32 -16.26 -13.99
N THR A 90 18.66 -15.04 -14.46
CA THR A 90 17.71 -13.92 -14.53
C THR A 90 16.47 -14.30 -15.32
N GLU A 91 16.61 -14.81 -16.54
CA GLU A 91 15.49 -15.26 -17.37
C GLU A 91 14.64 -16.31 -16.65
N GLN A 92 15.28 -17.33 -16.09
CA GLN A 92 14.61 -18.42 -15.39
C GLN A 92 13.76 -17.94 -14.21
N MET A 93 14.26 -16.99 -13.40
CA MET A 93 13.52 -16.46 -12.25
C MET A 93 12.27 -15.67 -12.67
N PHE A 94 12.38 -14.77 -13.65
CA PHE A 94 11.26 -13.96 -14.12
C PHE A 94 10.23 -14.79 -14.89
N ASP A 95 10.69 -15.69 -15.75
CA ASP A 95 9.81 -16.62 -16.47
C ASP A 95 9.07 -17.54 -15.49
N TYR A 96 9.75 -18.06 -14.45
CA TYR A 96 9.09 -18.89 -13.44
C TYR A 96 7.97 -18.11 -12.75
N CYS A 97 8.24 -16.89 -12.27
CA CYS A 97 7.23 -16.05 -11.63
C CYS A 97 6.01 -15.83 -12.54
N ALA A 98 6.23 -15.37 -13.77
CA ALA A 98 5.16 -15.05 -14.71
C ALA A 98 4.32 -16.29 -15.09
N LYS A 99 4.97 -17.43 -15.34
CA LYS A 99 4.29 -18.68 -15.74
C LYS A 99 3.60 -19.39 -14.57
N ASN A 100 4.05 -19.16 -13.33
CA ASN A 100 3.53 -19.84 -12.15
C ASN A 100 2.60 -18.98 -11.29
N GLY A 101 2.09 -17.87 -11.85
CA GLY A 101 0.99 -17.12 -11.26
C GLY A 101 1.42 -16.10 -10.21
N ALA A 102 2.64 -15.56 -10.29
CA ALA A 102 2.99 -14.36 -9.53
C ALA A 102 2.19 -13.16 -10.05
N ASP A 103 1.60 -12.39 -9.15
CA ASP A 103 1.00 -11.10 -9.50
C ASP A 103 2.02 -9.96 -9.36
N ILE A 104 2.87 -10.06 -8.33
CA ILE A 104 3.85 -9.06 -7.95
C ILE A 104 5.20 -9.76 -7.81
N ILE A 105 6.26 -9.11 -8.27
CA ILE A 105 7.64 -9.60 -8.18
C ILE A 105 8.46 -8.50 -7.50
N SER A 106 8.94 -8.77 -6.29
CA SER A 106 9.77 -7.86 -5.51
C SER A 106 11.22 -8.34 -5.50
N CYS A 107 12.13 -7.45 -5.88
CA CYS A 107 13.55 -7.72 -5.97
C CYS A 107 14.33 -6.68 -5.16
N SER A 108 15.07 -7.15 -4.16
CA SER A 108 15.95 -6.32 -3.33
C SER A 108 17.43 -6.69 -3.54
N TRP A 109 17.78 -6.91 -4.80
CA TRP A 109 19.13 -7.26 -5.27
C TRP A 109 19.46 -6.51 -6.57
N GLY A 110 20.74 -6.50 -6.93
CA GLY A 110 21.20 -5.83 -8.15
C GLY A 110 22.62 -5.32 -8.02
N THR A 111 22.99 -4.37 -8.89
CA THR A 111 24.33 -3.79 -8.90
C THR A 111 24.32 -2.40 -9.52
N THR A 112 25.29 -1.60 -9.11
CA THR A 112 25.64 -0.27 -9.65
C THR A 112 27.05 -0.29 -10.28
N ASP A 113 27.69 -1.46 -10.38
CA ASP A 113 28.99 -1.62 -11.04
C ASP A 113 28.88 -1.30 -12.55
N GLY A 114 29.61 -0.29 -13.01
CA GLY A 114 29.62 0.14 -14.42
C GLY A 114 30.09 -0.93 -15.42
N ASN A 115 30.72 -2.03 -14.96
CA ASN A 115 31.05 -3.17 -15.81
C ASN A 115 29.86 -4.11 -16.04
N PHE A 116 28.80 -4.00 -15.23
CA PHE A 116 27.58 -4.74 -15.43
C PHE A 116 26.71 -4.06 -16.50
N SER A 117 26.18 -4.88 -17.42
CA SER A 117 25.17 -4.45 -18.37
C SER A 117 23.91 -5.30 -18.20
N LEU A 118 22.77 -4.60 -18.07
CA LEU A 118 21.46 -5.19 -18.26
C LEU A 118 21.27 -5.45 -19.75
N ASN A 119 21.82 -6.55 -20.24
CA ASN A 119 21.75 -6.88 -21.67
C ASN A 119 20.32 -7.15 -22.14
N ALA A 120 20.10 -7.11 -23.45
CA ALA A 120 18.79 -7.26 -24.08
C ALA A 120 18.02 -8.52 -23.66
N MET A 121 18.70 -9.62 -23.33
CA MET A 121 18.04 -10.85 -22.87
C MET A 121 17.46 -10.68 -21.46
N LYS A 122 18.22 -10.05 -20.54
CA LYS A 122 17.72 -9.73 -19.20
C LYS A 122 16.57 -8.72 -19.25
N GLU A 123 16.69 -7.67 -20.08
CA GLU A 123 15.62 -6.70 -20.30
C GLU A 123 14.36 -7.39 -20.84
N ALA A 124 14.51 -8.24 -21.86
CA ALA A 124 13.39 -8.99 -22.42
C ALA A 124 12.70 -9.88 -21.39
N ALA A 125 13.43 -10.50 -20.46
CA ALA A 125 12.83 -11.28 -19.37
C ALA A 125 11.93 -10.44 -18.46
N ILE A 126 12.43 -9.27 -18.05
CA ILE A 126 11.69 -8.32 -17.20
C ILE A 126 10.47 -7.78 -17.96
N THR A 127 10.65 -7.35 -19.21
CA THR A 127 9.56 -6.89 -20.08
C THR A 127 8.49 -7.96 -20.26
N ARG A 128 8.86 -9.22 -20.54
CA ARG A 128 7.89 -10.32 -20.69
C ARG A 128 7.10 -10.51 -19.40
N ALA A 129 7.75 -10.59 -18.24
CA ALA A 129 7.04 -10.69 -16.97
C ALA A 129 6.10 -9.48 -16.74
N ALA A 130 6.60 -8.27 -16.97
CA ALA A 130 5.89 -7.02 -16.70
C ALA A 130 4.77 -6.69 -17.70
N ARG A 131 4.71 -7.35 -18.86
CA ARG A 131 3.70 -7.08 -19.90
C ARG A 131 2.80 -8.27 -20.20
N GLU A 132 3.34 -9.49 -20.17
CA GLU A 132 2.61 -10.71 -20.55
C GLU A 132 2.11 -11.51 -19.35
N GLY A 133 2.76 -11.36 -18.19
CA GLY A 133 2.34 -11.98 -16.93
C GLY A 133 0.89 -11.62 -16.55
N ARG A 134 0.28 -12.40 -15.65
CA ARG A 134 -1.12 -12.20 -15.21
C ARG A 134 -2.11 -12.09 -16.40
N ASN A 135 -1.99 -12.99 -17.38
CA ASN A 135 -2.83 -13.02 -18.58
C ASN A 135 -2.80 -11.71 -19.39
N GLY A 136 -1.62 -11.14 -19.62
CA GLY A 136 -1.44 -9.90 -20.38
C GLY A 136 -1.69 -8.61 -19.57
N LYS A 137 -2.02 -8.70 -18.28
CA LYS A 137 -2.08 -7.52 -17.39
C LYS A 137 -0.68 -7.08 -16.94
N GLY A 138 0.31 -7.95 -17.04
CA GLY A 138 1.68 -7.76 -16.56
C GLY A 138 1.83 -8.02 -15.06
N CYS A 139 2.85 -8.78 -14.68
CA CYS A 139 3.31 -8.83 -13.29
C CYS A 139 3.81 -7.45 -12.87
N ILE A 140 3.52 -7.02 -11.65
CA ILE A 140 4.06 -5.77 -11.12
C ILE A 140 5.49 -6.05 -10.65
N VAL A 141 6.49 -5.54 -11.36
CA VAL A 141 7.91 -5.76 -11.04
C VAL A 141 8.47 -4.57 -10.29
N LEU A 142 9.02 -4.80 -9.10
CA LEU A 142 9.64 -3.78 -8.26
C LEU A 142 11.12 -4.11 -8.02
N PHE A 143 11.97 -3.08 -8.10
CA PHE A 143 13.35 -3.18 -7.67
C PHE A 143 13.70 -2.07 -6.67
N ALA A 144 14.47 -2.45 -5.65
CA ALA A 144 15.19 -1.49 -4.82
C ALA A 144 16.24 -0.73 -5.66
N VAL A 145 16.37 0.58 -5.43
CA VAL A 145 17.25 1.46 -6.22
C VAL A 145 18.73 1.32 -5.89
N GLY A 146 19.08 0.71 -4.76
CA GLY A 146 20.47 0.54 -4.29
C GLY A 146 20.80 1.35 -3.04
N ASN A 147 21.90 1.00 -2.38
CA ASN A 147 22.26 1.46 -1.02
C ASN A 147 23.66 2.10 -0.96
N ASP A 148 24.11 2.71 -2.05
CA ASP A 148 25.48 3.19 -2.25
C ASP A 148 25.64 4.71 -2.06
N ASP A 149 24.55 5.44 -1.81
CA ASP A 149 24.53 6.91 -1.73
C ASP A 149 25.03 7.61 -3.01
N ILE A 150 24.64 7.10 -4.19
CA ILE A 150 25.07 7.63 -5.49
C ILE A 150 23.92 8.13 -6.36
N ASP A 151 24.25 8.92 -7.40
CA ASP A 151 23.29 9.62 -8.28
C ASP A 151 22.84 8.80 -9.50
N PHE A 152 22.86 7.47 -9.39
CA PHE A 152 22.23 6.57 -10.34
C PHE A 152 21.69 5.31 -9.65
N VAL A 153 20.62 4.75 -10.21
CA VAL A 153 19.96 3.58 -9.64
C VAL A 153 20.64 2.29 -10.10
N ASN A 154 20.43 1.22 -9.34
CA ASN A 154 20.67 -0.17 -9.73
C ASN A 154 20.21 -0.42 -11.18
N PHE A 155 21.04 -1.08 -12.00
CA PHE A 155 20.75 -1.30 -13.42
C PHE A 155 19.41 -1.99 -13.68
N TYR A 156 18.98 -2.91 -12.82
CA TYR A 156 17.66 -3.54 -12.94
C TYR A 156 16.51 -2.57 -12.64
N ALA A 157 16.69 -1.65 -11.70
CA ALA A 157 15.71 -0.63 -11.34
C ALA A 157 15.56 0.44 -12.44
N ALA A 158 16.56 0.61 -13.31
CA ALA A 158 16.51 1.55 -14.43
C ALA A 158 15.56 1.10 -15.57
N HIS A 159 15.11 -0.15 -15.56
CA HIS A 159 14.23 -0.67 -16.60
C HIS A 159 12.85 0.03 -16.58
N PRO A 160 12.30 0.47 -17.73
CA PRO A 160 11.11 1.34 -17.76
C PRO A 160 9.83 0.69 -17.22
N ASP A 161 9.69 -0.63 -17.38
CA ASP A 161 8.54 -1.39 -16.86
C ASP A 161 8.65 -1.70 -15.34
N VAL A 162 9.76 -1.34 -14.69
CA VAL A 162 9.99 -1.57 -13.26
C VAL A 162 9.52 -0.38 -12.44
N ILE A 163 8.98 -0.65 -11.25
CA ILE A 163 8.76 0.34 -10.20
C ILE A 163 10.03 0.40 -9.36
N ALA A 164 10.81 1.47 -9.55
CA ALA A 164 12.05 1.69 -8.83
C ALA A 164 11.75 2.34 -7.47
N VAL A 165 12.09 1.65 -6.38
CA VAL A 165 11.72 2.03 -5.01
C VAL A 165 12.93 2.54 -4.23
N ALA A 166 12.91 3.83 -3.89
CA ALA A 166 13.86 4.48 -2.98
C ALA A 166 13.43 4.38 -1.51
N ALA A 167 14.31 4.78 -0.59
CA ALA A 167 14.05 4.73 0.84
C ALA A 167 13.93 6.13 1.47
N SER A 168 12.93 6.28 2.33
CA SER A 168 12.79 7.43 3.23
C SER A 168 12.97 6.99 4.69
N THR A 169 13.38 7.92 5.54
CA THR A 169 13.50 7.69 6.98
C THR A 169 12.15 7.80 7.68
N SER A 170 12.11 7.51 8.99
CA SER A 170 10.93 7.74 9.83
C SER A 170 10.56 9.23 10.01
N GLN A 171 11.43 10.15 9.59
CA GLN A 171 11.22 11.60 9.63
C GLN A 171 10.85 12.18 8.26
N ASP A 172 10.51 11.33 7.27
CA ASP A 172 10.21 11.78 5.90
C ASP A 172 11.38 12.50 5.22
N LEU A 173 12.60 12.08 5.55
CA LEU A 173 13.84 12.53 4.91
C LEU A 173 14.38 11.45 3.98
N HIS A 174 15.21 11.84 3.01
CA HIS A 174 15.95 10.89 2.17
C HIS A 174 16.86 10.04 3.04
N ALA A 175 16.74 8.72 2.94
CA ALA A 175 17.66 7.84 3.65
C ALA A 175 19.07 7.97 3.04
N THR A 176 20.08 8.23 3.87
CA THR A 176 21.42 8.60 3.40
C THR A 176 22.05 7.56 2.48
N TYR A 177 21.77 6.28 2.66
CA TYR A 177 22.27 5.21 1.79
C TYR A 177 21.52 5.10 0.44
N SER A 178 20.30 5.64 0.32
CA SER A 178 19.46 5.38 -0.85
C SER A 178 20.03 6.05 -2.10
N ASN A 179 20.21 5.27 -3.16
CA ASN A 179 20.60 5.80 -4.47
C ASN A 179 19.51 6.73 -5.04
N ARG A 180 19.91 7.57 -5.98
CA ARG A 180 19.09 8.64 -6.57
C ARG A 180 19.11 8.51 -8.10
N GLY A 181 18.08 9.03 -8.75
CA GLY A 181 18.03 9.06 -10.21
C GLY A 181 16.66 9.43 -10.75
N ARG A 182 16.61 9.79 -12.03
CA ARG A 182 15.34 10.09 -12.71
C ARG A 182 14.43 8.87 -12.82
N GLU A 183 15.00 7.67 -12.72
CA GLU A 183 14.31 6.39 -12.82
C GLU A 183 13.51 6.06 -11.55
N VAL A 184 13.83 6.68 -10.41
CA VAL A 184 13.12 6.46 -9.13
C VAL A 184 11.63 6.76 -9.32
N SER A 185 10.78 5.77 -9.09
CA SER A 185 9.33 5.92 -9.26
C SER A 185 8.71 6.51 -8.00
N ILE A 186 9.02 5.94 -6.84
CA ILE A 186 8.52 6.38 -5.53
C ILE A 186 9.54 6.01 -4.45
N CYS A 187 9.36 6.53 -3.24
CA CYS A 187 10.06 6.05 -2.05
C CYS A 187 9.10 5.43 -1.03
N ALA A 188 9.63 4.63 -0.11
CA ALA A 188 8.89 4.09 1.01
C ALA A 188 9.72 4.13 2.31
N PRO A 189 9.06 4.14 3.47
CA PRO A 189 9.76 4.10 4.75
C PRO A 189 10.73 2.91 4.87
N SER A 190 11.90 3.18 5.43
CA SER A 190 12.96 2.25 5.79
C SER A 190 13.71 2.76 7.03
N ASN A 191 14.89 2.22 7.34
CA ASN A 191 15.74 2.70 8.43
C ASN A 191 16.46 4.01 8.06
N GLY A 192 16.94 4.73 9.06
CA GLY A 192 17.70 5.98 8.88
C GLY A 192 17.27 7.02 9.92
N ASP A 193 17.44 6.66 11.19
CA ASP A 193 16.55 6.91 12.34
C ASP A 193 16.03 5.52 12.71
N TRP A 194 14.73 5.32 12.94
CA TRP A 194 14.24 4.06 13.47
C TRP A 194 14.25 2.91 12.45
N PRO A 195 14.63 1.67 12.86
CA PRO A 195 14.64 0.51 11.98
C PRO A 195 13.23 -0.04 11.79
N ILE A 196 13.03 -0.78 10.69
CA ILE A 196 11.87 -1.66 10.54
C ILE A 196 12.15 -2.98 11.26
N ILE A 197 11.14 -3.53 11.94
CA ILE A 197 11.23 -4.88 12.49
C ILE A 197 10.70 -5.87 11.44
N ALA A 198 11.49 -6.90 11.15
CA ALA A 198 11.18 -7.93 10.18
C ALA A 198 11.43 -9.32 10.78
N ALA A 199 10.88 -10.36 10.15
CA ALA A 199 11.20 -11.75 10.51
C ALA A 199 12.69 -12.03 10.30
N ARG A 200 13.27 -12.78 11.23
CA ARG A 200 14.66 -13.24 11.20
C ARG A 200 14.68 -14.71 10.77
N ALA A 201 15.54 -15.05 9.81
CA ALA A 201 15.78 -16.45 9.48
C ALA A 201 16.42 -17.16 10.68
N SER A 202 16.05 -18.42 10.97
CA SER A 202 16.51 -19.11 12.18
C SER A 202 18.03 -19.27 12.30
N TRP A 203 18.77 -19.11 11.19
CA TRP A 203 20.23 -19.21 11.11
C TRP A 203 20.93 -17.85 11.04
N ASP A 204 20.17 -16.76 11.12
CA ASP A 204 20.73 -15.42 11.17
C ASP A 204 21.14 -15.06 12.59
N GLU A 205 22.45 -15.12 12.82
CA GLU A 205 23.03 -14.86 14.14
C GLU A 205 22.93 -13.38 14.54
N GLY A 206 22.80 -12.46 13.59
CA GLY A 206 22.93 -11.01 13.84
C GLY A 206 24.39 -10.59 14.05
N ILE A 207 24.63 -9.29 14.23
CA ILE A 207 25.99 -8.74 14.34
C ILE A 207 26.52 -8.75 15.77
N GLU A 208 27.83 -8.89 15.92
CA GLU A 208 28.52 -8.88 17.23
C GLU A 208 28.53 -7.49 17.89
N ASN A 209 28.54 -6.42 17.10
CA ASN A 209 28.70 -5.04 17.56
C ASN A 209 27.37 -4.38 17.92
N GLU A 210 26.70 -4.89 18.96
CA GLU A 210 25.39 -4.42 19.43
C GLU A 210 25.43 -3.59 20.73
N VAL A 211 26.58 -3.07 21.14
CA VAL A 211 26.73 -2.33 22.40
C VAL A 211 26.38 -0.84 22.26
N GLY A 212 26.05 -0.19 23.39
CA GLY A 212 25.80 1.25 23.45
C GLY A 212 24.54 1.68 22.68
N GLU A 213 24.63 2.80 21.95
CA GLU A 213 23.52 3.31 21.13
C GLU A 213 23.22 2.42 19.91
N PHE A 214 24.22 1.70 19.39
CA PHE A 214 24.05 0.84 18.21
C PHE A 214 22.99 -0.25 18.40
N LYS A 215 22.72 -0.67 19.64
CA LYS A 215 21.67 -1.65 19.97
C LYS A 215 20.27 -1.21 19.52
N TYR A 216 20.02 0.09 19.40
CA TYR A 216 18.72 0.63 18.99
C TYR A 216 18.55 0.73 17.47
N TRP A 217 19.65 0.66 16.72
CA TRP A 217 19.66 0.95 15.29
C TRP A 217 20.12 -0.23 14.43
N ARG A 218 20.88 -1.18 15.00
CA ARG A 218 21.44 -2.33 14.30
C ARG A 218 20.89 -3.66 14.82
N ASP A 219 20.94 -4.67 13.98
CA ASP A 219 20.48 -6.00 14.33
C ASP A 219 21.57 -6.83 15.01
N GLY A 220 21.54 -6.89 16.33
CA GLY A 220 22.54 -7.59 17.12
C GLY A 220 22.17 -9.03 17.52
N ARG A 221 23.15 -9.78 18.03
CA ARG A 221 22.97 -11.19 18.48
C ARG A 221 21.96 -11.35 19.62
N GLY A 222 21.78 -10.33 20.47
CA GLY A 222 20.90 -10.37 21.64
C GLY A 222 19.43 -10.06 21.37
N ARG A 223 19.03 -9.75 20.12
CA ARG A 223 17.66 -9.31 19.78
C ARG A 223 16.62 -10.42 19.71
N GLY A 224 17.03 -11.66 19.97
CA GLY A 224 16.20 -12.86 19.85
C GLY A 224 16.33 -13.50 18.46
N ASN A 225 15.71 -14.67 18.31
CA ASN A 225 15.94 -15.55 17.16
C ASN A 225 14.84 -15.48 16.08
N GLN A 226 13.74 -14.76 16.32
CA GLN A 226 12.59 -14.70 15.40
C GLN A 226 12.42 -13.35 14.70
N TYR A 227 12.94 -12.26 15.26
CA TYR A 227 12.76 -10.93 14.70
C TYR A 227 14.08 -10.18 14.69
N LYS A 228 14.22 -9.29 13.71
CA LYS A 228 15.43 -8.48 13.51
C LYS A 228 15.11 -7.07 13.12
N HIS A 229 16.09 -6.19 13.32
CA HIS A 229 16.11 -4.92 12.61
C HIS A 229 16.45 -5.15 11.14
N PHE A 230 15.72 -4.45 10.28
CA PHE A 230 15.85 -4.51 8.83
C PHE A 230 15.74 -3.11 8.23
N GLY A 231 16.37 -2.92 7.08
CA GLY A 231 16.62 -1.61 6.51
C GLY A 231 17.15 -1.68 5.09
N GLY A 232 17.65 -0.54 4.61
CA GLY A 232 18.03 -0.35 3.21
C GLY A 232 16.82 -0.11 2.33
N THR A 233 17.07 0.20 1.07
CA THR A 233 16.04 0.14 0.01
C THR A 233 15.44 -1.27 -0.11
N SER A 234 16.12 -2.28 0.43
CA SER A 234 15.66 -3.65 0.56
C SER A 234 14.45 -3.87 1.45
N SER A 235 14.18 -2.99 2.44
CA SER A 235 12.93 -3.04 3.22
C SER A 235 11.83 -2.16 2.61
N ALA A 236 12.20 -1.08 1.91
CA ALA A 236 11.26 -0.21 1.21
C ALA A 236 10.58 -0.92 0.03
N CYS A 237 11.35 -1.66 -0.78
CA CYS A 237 10.84 -2.39 -1.95
C CYS A 237 9.71 -3.40 -1.62
N PRO A 238 9.87 -4.34 -0.68
CA PRO A 238 8.81 -5.28 -0.31
C PRO A 238 7.63 -4.62 0.40
N LEU A 239 7.83 -3.49 1.08
CA LEU A 239 6.73 -2.70 1.64
C LEU A 239 5.81 -2.23 0.50
N VAL A 240 6.37 -1.65 -0.56
CA VAL A 240 5.60 -1.25 -1.74
C VAL A 240 4.97 -2.47 -2.43
N ALA A 241 5.67 -3.60 -2.50
CA ALA A 241 5.11 -4.84 -3.06
C ALA A 241 3.84 -5.28 -2.32
N GLY A 242 3.82 -5.17 -0.99
CA GLY A 242 2.61 -5.40 -0.20
C GLY A 242 1.49 -4.40 -0.50
N ILE A 243 1.80 -3.11 -0.69
CA ILE A 243 0.80 -2.10 -1.09
C ILE A 243 0.21 -2.44 -2.46
N CYS A 244 1.04 -2.86 -3.43
CA CYS A 244 0.58 -3.36 -4.73
C CYS A 244 -0.41 -4.52 -4.56
N ALA A 245 -0.18 -5.42 -3.60
CA ALA A 245 -1.09 -6.53 -3.33
C ALA A 245 -2.42 -6.06 -2.74
N LEU A 246 -2.43 -5.04 -1.89
CA LEU A 246 -3.65 -4.41 -1.41
C LEU A 246 -4.45 -3.78 -2.56
N MET A 247 -3.78 -3.09 -3.50
CA MET A 247 -4.42 -2.52 -4.69
C MET A 247 -5.03 -3.58 -5.60
N LEU A 248 -4.30 -4.67 -5.87
CA LEU A 248 -4.82 -5.78 -6.68
C LEU A 248 -5.95 -6.55 -5.97
N SER A 249 -5.96 -6.56 -4.63
CA SER A 249 -7.04 -7.19 -3.86
C SER A 249 -8.37 -6.48 -4.02
N VAL A 250 -8.35 -5.16 -4.20
CA VAL A 250 -9.56 -4.37 -4.46
C VAL A 250 -9.90 -4.28 -5.94
N ASN A 251 -8.90 -4.33 -6.83
CA ASN A 251 -9.06 -4.26 -8.27
C ASN A 251 -8.06 -5.19 -9.00
N PRO A 252 -8.43 -6.47 -9.23
CA PRO A 252 -7.55 -7.45 -9.87
C PRO A 252 -7.35 -7.19 -11.38
N ASP A 253 -8.08 -6.26 -11.98
CA ASP A 253 -8.01 -5.92 -13.41
C ASP A 253 -6.99 -4.83 -13.73
N LEU A 254 -6.37 -4.23 -12.72
CA LEU A 254 -5.27 -3.30 -12.94
C LEU A 254 -4.10 -4.00 -13.64
N THR A 255 -3.60 -3.34 -14.68
CA THR A 255 -2.33 -3.69 -15.32
C THR A 255 -1.15 -3.20 -14.48
N ALA A 256 0.04 -3.78 -14.67
CA ALA A 256 1.26 -3.33 -14.00
C ALA A 256 1.52 -1.82 -14.21
N LYS A 257 1.32 -1.35 -15.45
CA LYS A 257 1.41 0.08 -15.80
C LYS A 257 0.38 0.94 -15.04
N ALA A 258 -0.85 0.46 -14.90
CA ALA A 258 -1.89 1.17 -14.15
C ALA A 258 -1.53 1.26 -12.66
N VAL A 259 -1.01 0.18 -12.07
CA VAL A 259 -0.54 0.19 -10.67
C VAL A 259 0.59 1.20 -10.47
N LYS A 260 1.62 1.17 -11.32
CA LYS A 260 2.72 2.16 -11.29
C LYS A 260 2.18 3.60 -11.34
N SER A 261 1.31 3.89 -12.30
CA SER A 261 0.69 5.20 -12.44
C SER A 261 -0.13 5.63 -11.22
N ILE A 262 -0.85 4.72 -10.57
CA ILE A 262 -1.61 5.05 -9.35
C ILE A 262 -0.64 5.42 -8.23
N LEU A 263 0.37 4.59 -7.97
CA LEU A 263 1.36 4.83 -6.92
C LEU A 263 2.02 6.21 -7.08
N GLU A 264 2.43 6.55 -8.31
CA GLU A 264 3.05 7.84 -8.64
C GLU A 264 2.08 9.03 -8.44
N GLN A 265 0.81 8.89 -8.79
CA GLN A 265 -0.20 9.95 -8.67
C GLN A 265 -0.68 10.17 -7.23
N THR A 266 -0.65 9.12 -6.41
CA THR A 266 -1.17 9.15 -5.05
C THR A 266 -0.10 9.33 -3.98
N ALA A 267 1.17 9.35 -4.36
CA ALA A 267 2.30 9.54 -3.45
C ALA A 267 2.27 10.92 -2.77
N ASP A 268 2.65 10.94 -1.49
CA ASP A 268 2.77 12.18 -0.73
C ASP A 268 4.16 12.80 -0.96
N LYS A 269 4.19 14.09 -1.27
CA LYS A 269 5.45 14.83 -1.41
C LYS A 269 6.09 15.00 -0.03
N ILE A 270 7.29 14.48 0.14
CA ILE A 270 8.13 14.64 1.33
C ILE A 270 9.44 15.36 0.96
N GLY A 271 10.20 15.81 1.96
CA GLY A 271 11.37 16.65 1.75
C GLY A 271 11.01 18.09 1.36
N SER A 272 11.97 18.82 0.79
CA SER A 272 11.74 20.20 0.36
C SER A 272 10.97 20.25 -0.97
N PRO A 273 9.99 21.16 -1.15
CA PRO A 273 9.33 21.36 -2.44
C PRO A 273 10.29 21.65 -3.60
N SER A 274 11.44 22.29 -3.32
CA SER A 274 12.47 22.59 -4.33
C SER A 274 13.19 21.35 -4.86
N GLU A 275 13.05 20.19 -4.20
CA GLU A 275 13.62 18.92 -4.66
C GLU A 275 12.76 18.24 -5.74
N TYR A 276 11.61 18.82 -6.10
CA TYR A 276 10.73 18.33 -7.15
C TYR A 276 10.76 19.25 -8.38
N VAL A 277 11.16 18.69 -9.52
CA VAL A 277 11.05 19.33 -10.83
C VAL A 277 9.95 18.63 -11.61
N ASN A 278 8.94 19.37 -12.06
CA ASN A 278 7.75 18.82 -12.73
C ASN A 278 7.06 17.70 -11.93
N GLY A 279 7.06 17.82 -10.60
CA GLY A 279 6.47 16.84 -9.70
C GLY A 279 7.29 15.58 -9.48
N HIS A 280 8.54 15.51 -9.94
CA HIS A 280 9.45 14.37 -9.72
C HIS A 280 10.72 14.82 -8.99
N SER A 281 11.20 13.99 -8.06
CA SER A 281 12.46 14.18 -7.37
C SER A 281 13.40 12.99 -7.64
N PRO A 282 14.69 13.21 -7.95
CA PRO A 282 15.66 12.13 -8.04
C PRO A 282 15.81 11.29 -6.76
N LYS A 283 15.46 11.86 -5.60
CA LYS A 283 15.54 11.21 -4.29
C LYS A 283 14.26 10.43 -3.95
N TYR A 284 13.11 11.05 -4.19
CA TYR A 284 11.81 10.56 -3.71
C TYR A 284 10.91 10.02 -4.83
N GLY A 285 11.34 10.11 -6.08
CA GLY A 285 10.50 9.87 -7.24
C GLY A 285 9.30 10.83 -7.26
N TYR A 286 8.11 10.28 -7.41
CA TYR A 286 6.86 11.03 -7.26
C TYR A 286 6.42 11.24 -5.80
N GLY A 287 7.21 10.78 -4.82
CA GLY A 287 6.97 10.99 -3.39
C GLY A 287 6.97 9.68 -2.60
N ARG A 288 6.66 9.78 -1.31
CA ARG A 288 6.49 8.62 -0.43
C ARG A 288 5.16 7.93 -0.76
N VAL A 289 5.20 6.61 -0.88
CA VAL A 289 4.00 5.81 -1.12
C VAL A 289 2.94 6.05 -0.04
N ASN A 290 1.68 6.19 -0.46
CA ASN A 290 0.52 6.30 0.42
C ASN A 290 -0.46 5.16 0.12
N ALA A 291 -0.51 4.16 1.00
CA ALA A 291 -1.32 2.95 0.80
C ALA A 291 -2.82 3.25 0.71
N ASP A 292 -3.33 4.15 1.56
CA ASP A 292 -4.75 4.48 1.62
C ASP A 292 -5.22 5.14 0.31
N ARG A 293 -4.49 6.17 -0.15
CA ARG A 293 -4.79 6.86 -1.40
C ARG A 293 -4.64 5.95 -2.62
N ALA A 294 -3.61 5.10 -2.64
CA ALA A 294 -3.39 4.16 -3.74
C ALA A 294 -4.52 3.11 -3.84
N VAL A 295 -4.96 2.55 -2.71
CA VAL A 295 -6.05 1.58 -2.66
C VAL A 295 -7.39 2.24 -3.00
N ALA A 296 -7.64 3.45 -2.52
CA ALA A 296 -8.84 4.23 -2.86
C ALA A 296 -8.93 4.50 -4.36
N GLU A 297 -7.83 4.89 -5.00
CA GLU A 297 -7.80 5.10 -6.45
C GLU A 297 -7.98 3.78 -7.24
N ALA A 298 -7.39 2.68 -6.76
CA ALA A 298 -7.61 1.35 -7.34
C ALA A 298 -9.09 0.95 -7.31
N MET A 299 -9.79 1.19 -6.20
CA MET A 299 -11.25 0.99 -6.06
C MET A 299 -12.01 1.89 -7.02
N ARG A 300 -11.70 3.19 -7.08
CA ARG A 300 -12.36 4.15 -7.97
C ARG A 300 -12.26 3.71 -9.44
N ARG A 301 -11.09 3.24 -9.88
CA ARG A 301 -10.89 2.74 -11.26
C ARG A 301 -11.64 1.44 -11.55
N ARG A 302 -11.82 0.56 -10.56
CA ARG A 302 -12.67 -0.63 -10.73
C ARG A 302 -14.10 -0.23 -10.99
N ASP A 303 -14.62 0.67 -10.16
CA ASP A 303 -16.02 1.07 -10.21
C ASP A 303 -16.32 1.89 -11.48
N ALA A 304 -15.35 2.68 -11.97
CA ALA A 304 -15.45 3.38 -13.25
C ALA A 304 -15.50 2.45 -14.48
N ASN A 305 -14.75 1.34 -14.45
CA ASN A 305 -14.79 0.31 -15.50
C ASN A 305 -16.01 -0.61 -15.38
N THR A 306 -16.62 -0.64 -14.20
CA THR A 306 -17.90 -1.29 -13.95
C THR A 306 -19.01 -0.27 -14.13
N ALA A 307 -19.09 0.36 -15.31
CA ALA A 307 -20.31 1.04 -15.70
C ALA A 307 -21.42 -0.02 -15.62
N LEU A 308 -22.20 0.03 -14.53
CA LEU A 308 -23.28 -0.90 -14.27
C LEU A 308 -24.27 -0.72 -15.42
N PHE A 309 -24.22 -1.59 -16.41
CA PHE A 309 -25.38 -1.83 -17.25
C PHE A 309 -26.49 -2.26 -16.30
N ASP A 310 -27.63 -1.59 -16.42
CA ASP A 310 -28.86 -1.83 -15.66
C ASP A 310 -29.25 -3.30 -15.78
N THR A 311 -28.69 -4.11 -14.90
CA THR A 311 -28.95 -5.53 -14.78
C THR A 311 -29.88 -5.65 -13.60
N GLY A 312 -31.11 -6.09 -13.90
CA GLY A 312 -32.29 -5.95 -13.07
C GLY A 312 -32.02 -6.08 -11.56
N THR A 313 -32.34 -5.02 -10.84
CA THR A 313 -32.20 -4.94 -9.39
C THR A 313 -33.09 -6.01 -8.73
N SER A 314 -32.50 -7.00 -8.05
CA SER A 314 -33.30 -8.01 -7.32
C SER A 314 -33.89 -7.45 -6.02
N LYS A 315 -33.22 -6.46 -5.40
CA LYS A 315 -33.68 -5.59 -4.31
C LYS A 315 -32.89 -4.27 -4.34
N GLY A 316 -33.58 -3.14 -4.17
CA GLY A 316 -32.99 -1.81 -4.09
C GLY A 316 -33.64 -0.98 -2.98
N GLN A 317 -32.93 0.04 -2.48
CA GLN A 317 -33.41 0.92 -1.40
C GLN A 317 -34.14 2.18 -1.93
N GLY A 318 -34.46 2.21 -3.22
CA GLY A 318 -35.21 3.30 -3.88
C GLY A 318 -34.37 4.12 -4.87
N LEU A 319 -35.05 4.96 -5.64
CA LEU A 319 -34.44 5.96 -6.53
C LEU A 319 -34.55 7.33 -5.86
N PHE A 320 -33.42 8.00 -5.67
CA PHE A 320 -33.37 9.31 -5.04
C PHE A 320 -33.01 10.38 -6.08
N ARG A 321 -33.71 11.51 -6.04
CA ARG A 321 -33.41 12.72 -6.83
C ARG A 321 -33.06 13.84 -5.87
N PHE A 322 -31.92 14.49 -6.10
CA PHE A 322 -31.45 15.60 -5.27
C PHE A 322 -31.33 16.88 -6.09
N ASN A 323 -31.69 18.00 -5.49
CA ASN A 323 -31.21 19.32 -5.87
C ASN A 323 -30.14 19.69 -4.84
N VAL A 324 -28.89 19.84 -5.28
CA VAL A 324 -27.76 20.13 -4.39
C VAL A 324 -27.39 21.60 -4.52
N GLU A 325 -27.48 22.33 -3.42
CA GLU A 325 -27.18 23.75 -3.35
C GLU A 325 -26.27 24.04 -2.15
N ARG A 326 -25.45 25.08 -2.26
CA ARG A 326 -24.60 25.49 -1.14
C ARG A 326 -25.46 26.19 -0.08
N GLN A 327 -25.54 25.61 1.11
CA GLN A 327 -26.23 26.22 2.25
C GLN A 327 -25.40 27.36 2.84
N ALA A 328 -26.02 28.52 3.06
CA ALA A 328 -25.41 29.61 3.81
C ALA A 328 -25.21 29.19 5.28
N SER A 329 -24.03 29.50 5.85
CA SER A 329 -23.67 29.18 7.24
C SER A 329 -24.30 30.18 8.22
N GLN A 330 -25.62 30.38 8.13
CA GLN A 330 -26.38 31.32 8.94
C GLN A 330 -27.66 30.65 9.44
N GLY A 331 -28.05 30.95 10.68
CA GLY A 331 -29.24 30.38 11.31
C GLY A 331 -28.96 29.11 12.12
N TRP A 332 -30.04 28.39 12.42
CA TRP A 332 -30.06 27.27 13.35
C TRP A 332 -30.76 26.05 12.74
N GLY A 333 -30.36 24.85 13.17
CA GLY A 333 -31.06 23.62 12.82
C GLY A 333 -30.89 22.56 13.91
N ILE A 334 -31.53 21.41 13.75
CA ILE A 334 -31.40 20.29 14.69
C ILE A 334 -30.39 19.28 14.14
N GLN A 335 -29.21 19.21 14.76
CA GLN A 335 -28.23 18.18 14.43
C GLN A 335 -28.63 16.87 15.11
N ILE A 336 -28.81 15.84 14.29
CA ILE A 336 -29.29 14.52 14.75
C ILE A 336 -28.19 13.48 14.89
N GLY A 337 -27.00 13.77 14.38
CA GLY A 337 -25.87 12.86 14.49
C GLY A 337 -24.76 13.14 13.48
N ALA A 338 -23.71 12.36 13.63
CA ALA A 338 -22.57 12.27 12.74
C ALA A 338 -22.54 10.85 12.17
N PHE A 339 -22.55 10.74 10.85
CA PHE A 339 -22.61 9.47 10.12
C PHE A 339 -21.30 9.25 9.38
N ALA A 340 -20.86 7.99 9.30
CA ALA A 340 -19.65 7.62 8.56
C ALA A 340 -19.95 7.03 7.17
N ASP A 341 -21.21 6.66 6.91
CA ASP A 341 -21.65 6.00 5.67
C ASP A 341 -22.68 6.87 4.94
N TYR A 342 -22.35 7.26 3.71
CA TYR A 342 -23.19 8.10 2.85
C TYR A 342 -24.53 7.43 2.49
N ALA A 343 -24.61 6.10 2.37
CA ALA A 343 -25.88 5.43 2.06
C ALA A 343 -26.89 5.61 3.20
N ASN A 344 -26.43 5.53 4.45
CA ASN A 344 -27.25 5.79 5.63
C ASN A 344 -27.70 7.26 5.71
N VAL A 345 -26.85 8.19 5.27
CA VAL A 345 -27.21 9.62 5.19
C VAL A 345 -28.38 9.82 4.24
N LEU A 346 -28.37 9.20 3.06
CA LEU A 346 -29.46 9.38 2.07
C LEU A 346 -30.80 8.83 2.55
N ILE A 347 -30.80 7.63 3.15
CA ILE A 347 -32.02 6.99 3.68
C ILE A 347 -32.60 7.84 4.81
N GLN A 348 -31.74 8.32 5.72
CA GLN A 348 -32.21 9.14 6.83
C GLN A 348 -32.66 10.52 6.35
N ALA A 349 -31.97 11.12 5.39
CA ALA A 349 -32.38 12.40 4.80
C ALA A 349 -33.79 12.30 4.18
N GLU A 350 -34.08 11.27 3.40
CA GLU A 350 -35.41 11.04 2.83
C GLU A 350 -36.48 10.87 3.91
N ARG A 351 -36.22 10.02 4.92
CA ARG A 351 -37.13 9.80 6.04
C ARG A 351 -37.45 11.09 6.78
N LEU A 352 -36.43 11.87 7.12
CA LEU A 352 -36.56 13.09 7.92
C LEU A 352 -37.23 14.20 7.13
N GLN A 353 -36.87 14.37 5.86
CA GLN A 353 -37.48 15.36 4.98
C GLN A 353 -38.98 15.09 4.84
N ARG A 354 -39.38 13.84 4.63
CA ARG A 354 -40.81 13.46 4.57
C ARG A 354 -41.53 13.67 5.90
N GLN A 355 -40.91 13.28 7.00
CA GLN A 355 -41.55 13.29 8.31
C GLN A 355 -41.72 14.70 8.89
N PHE A 356 -40.77 15.61 8.63
CA PHE A 356 -40.75 16.94 9.24
C PHE A 356 -41.00 18.08 8.26
N ASN A 357 -41.02 17.80 6.96
CA ASN A 357 -41.19 18.79 5.88
C ASN A 357 -40.20 19.97 6.02
N ALA A 358 -38.93 19.65 6.29
CA ALA A 358 -37.86 20.61 6.50
C ALA A 358 -36.65 20.24 5.61
N PRO A 359 -35.85 21.23 5.17
CA PRO A 359 -34.64 20.95 4.40
C PRO A 359 -33.65 20.12 5.23
N ILE A 360 -32.93 19.22 4.57
CA ILE A 360 -31.86 18.44 5.18
C ILE A 360 -30.53 19.01 4.73
N ILE A 361 -29.76 19.52 5.67
CA ILE A 361 -28.42 20.02 5.44
C ILE A 361 -27.45 18.91 5.84
N VAL A 362 -26.55 18.57 4.93
CA VAL A 362 -25.46 17.63 5.19
C VAL A 362 -24.15 18.39 5.18
N ASN A 363 -23.52 18.49 6.35
CA ASN A 363 -22.18 19.03 6.48
C ASN A 363 -21.16 17.89 6.38
N ILE A 364 -20.21 18.02 5.45
CA ILE A 364 -19.21 17.00 5.14
C ILE A 364 -17.87 17.51 5.68
N ASN A 365 -17.41 16.91 6.77
CA ASN A 365 -16.16 17.28 7.42
C ASN A 365 -15.23 16.07 7.54
N GLU A 366 -13.98 16.32 7.91
CA GLU A 366 -13.01 15.28 8.25
C GLU A 366 -12.72 15.33 9.76
N ILE A 367 -12.79 14.18 10.42
CA ILE A 367 -12.43 14.01 11.83
C ILE A 367 -11.47 12.84 11.89
N GLU A 368 -10.24 13.07 12.37
CA GLU A 368 -9.20 12.03 12.51
C GLU A 368 -8.96 11.22 11.22
N GLY A 369 -8.90 11.89 10.06
CA GLY A 369 -8.68 11.23 8.77
C GLY A 369 -9.91 10.52 8.19
N LYS A 370 -11.08 10.60 8.84
CA LYS A 370 -12.32 9.98 8.37
C LYS A 370 -13.34 11.03 7.96
N THR A 371 -13.94 10.85 6.78
CA THR A 371 -15.08 11.66 6.36
C THR A 371 -16.28 11.38 7.26
N VAL A 372 -16.85 12.46 7.80
CA VAL A 372 -18.02 12.44 8.68
C VAL A 372 -19.08 13.36 8.12
N TYR A 373 -20.29 12.83 8.00
CA TYR A 373 -21.48 13.53 7.53
C TYR A 373 -22.31 13.94 8.74
N LYS A 374 -22.32 15.22 9.10
CA LYS A 374 -23.22 15.75 10.12
C LYS A 374 -24.53 16.14 9.46
N MET A 375 -25.61 15.48 9.85
CA MET A 375 -26.94 15.81 9.34
C MET A 375 -27.65 16.79 10.26
N VAL A 376 -28.19 17.85 9.66
CA VAL A 376 -28.93 18.91 10.33
C VAL A 376 -30.28 19.08 9.65
N VAL A 377 -31.34 19.06 10.44
CA VAL A 377 -32.72 19.22 9.97
C VAL A 377 -33.16 20.66 10.17
N GLY A 378 -33.55 21.31 9.07
CA GLY A 378 -34.02 22.69 9.03
C GLY A 378 -32.91 23.75 8.99
N ALA A 379 -33.29 24.93 8.52
CA ALA A 379 -32.47 26.13 8.45
C ALA A 379 -33.32 27.33 8.92
N PHE A 380 -33.35 27.55 10.23
CA PHE A 380 -34.23 28.51 10.89
C PHE A 380 -33.48 29.79 11.24
N ALA A 381 -34.19 30.92 11.26
CA ALA A 381 -33.60 32.21 11.63
C ALA A 381 -33.25 32.30 13.13
N SER A 382 -34.03 31.63 13.98
CA SER A 382 -33.87 31.65 15.45
C SER A 382 -33.62 30.25 16.04
N VAL A 383 -33.02 30.22 17.22
CA VAL A 383 -32.80 28.96 17.96
C VAL A 383 -34.11 28.43 18.53
N GLU A 384 -35.07 29.30 18.83
CA GLU A 384 -36.41 28.98 19.30
C GLU A 384 -37.18 28.16 18.26
N ASP A 385 -37.16 28.58 17.01
CA ASP A 385 -37.81 27.85 15.91
C ASP A 385 -37.18 26.46 15.71
N ALA A 386 -35.84 26.39 15.77
CA ALA A 386 -35.13 25.12 15.72
C ALA A 386 -35.53 24.21 16.91
N LYS A 387 -35.64 24.75 18.13
CA LYS A 387 -36.07 24.00 19.32
C LYS A 387 -37.50 23.50 19.22
N GLN A 388 -38.43 24.26 18.63
CA GLN A 388 -39.79 23.79 18.37
C GLN A 388 -39.80 22.57 17.44
N LEU A 389 -38.96 22.58 16.39
CA LEU A 389 -38.76 21.38 15.57
C LEU A 389 -38.15 20.25 16.41
N GLY A 390 -37.14 20.54 17.23
CA GLY A 390 -36.50 19.57 18.12
C GLY A 390 -37.48 18.85 19.04
N GLN A 391 -38.44 19.57 19.63
CA GLN A 391 -39.50 18.99 20.45
C GLN A 391 -40.40 18.05 19.65
N ARG A 392 -40.77 18.42 18.41
CA ARG A 392 -41.55 17.56 17.51
C ARG A 392 -40.77 16.30 17.11
N MET A 393 -39.44 16.43 16.92
CA MET A 393 -38.56 15.30 16.61
C MET A 393 -38.42 14.35 17.80
N GLU A 394 -38.27 14.89 19.00
CA GLU A 394 -38.17 14.11 20.24
C GLU A 394 -39.47 13.33 20.52
N ALA A 395 -40.63 13.95 20.32
CA ALA A 395 -41.94 13.28 20.40
C ALA A 395 -42.08 12.12 19.39
N ALA A 396 -41.33 12.15 18.30
CA ALA A 396 -41.25 11.08 17.30
C ALA A 396 -40.10 10.09 17.54
N GLY A 397 -39.43 10.17 18.69
CA GLY A 397 -38.33 9.28 19.09
C GLY A 397 -36.98 9.60 18.45
N ILE A 398 -36.82 10.79 17.85
CA ILE A 398 -35.59 11.21 17.18
C ILE A 398 -34.87 12.22 18.06
N LYS A 399 -33.71 11.83 18.58
CA LYS A 399 -32.87 12.69 19.41
C LYS A 399 -32.01 13.61 18.53
N GLY A 400 -31.91 14.87 18.93
CA GLY A 400 -31.06 15.86 18.28
C GLY A 400 -30.91 17.09 19.16
N PHE A 401 -30.01 17.99 18.78
CA PHE A 401 -29.78 19.22 19.52
C PHE A 401 -29.69 20.41 18.56
N ALA A 402 -30.10 21.59 19.06
CA ALA A 402 -30.00 22.82 18.30
C ALA A 402 -28.53 23.17 18.03
N ARG A 403 -28.20 23.43 16.77
CA ARG A 403 -26.86 23.73 16.29
C ARG A 403 -26.90 24.99 15.46
N ASN A 404 -26.00 25.94 15.75
CA ASN A 404 -25.78 27.09 14.90
C ASN A 404 -25.05 26.62 13.63
N LEU A 405 -25.57 26.98 12.46
CA LEU A 405 -25.00 26.56 11.17
C LEU A 405 -23.62 27.19 10.91
N ALA A 406 -23.29 28.29 11.59
CA ALA A 406 -21.94 28.86 11.57
C ALA A 406 -20.90 27.93 12.22
N ASP A 407 -21.30 27.12 13.21
CA ASP A 407 -20.40 26.19 13.94
C ASP A 407 -20.13 24.89 13.18
N LEU A 408 -20.59 24.80 11.93
CA LEU A 408 -20.37 23.67 11.02
C LEU A 408 -19.29 23.96 9.98
N LYS A 409 -18.82 25.22 9.89
CA LYS A 409 -17.73 25.61 9.01
C LYS A 409 -16.38 25.06 9.45
#